data_AF-A0A529ZP88-F1
#
_entry.id   AF-A0A529ZP88-F1
#
_cell.length_a   1.000
_cell.length_b   1.000
_cell.length_c   1.000
_cell.angle_alpha   90.00
_cell.angle_beta   90.00
_cell.angle_gamma   90.00
#
_symmetry.space_group_name_H-M   'P 1'
#
loop_
_entity.id
_entity.type
_entity.pdbx_description
1 polymer ?
#
loop_
_entity_poly.entity_id
_entity_poly.type
_entity_poly.pdbx_seq_one_letter_code
_entity_poly.pdbx_strand_id
1 'polypeptide(L)'
;DRLFVGEVRGSEAFSFLRAINTGHPGSMTTVHADTPLGAYEQLAMMVMQSGLSAAYPKADLISYIRSVIPIVIQLRRDGGRRGVSEIFFARGK
;
A
#
# COMPACT_ATOMS: atom_id res chain seq x y z
N ASP A 1 -5.71 15.86 9.16
CA ASP A 1 -5.12 16.33 7.88
C ASP A 1 -5.01 15.13 6.93
N ARG A 2 -4.83 15.32 5.61
CA ARG A 2 -4.75 14.21 4.62
C ARG A 2 -3.50 14.34 3.76
N LEU A 3 -2.77 13.24 3.60
CA LEU A 3 -1.61 13.17 2.73
C LEU A 3 -2.00 12.53 1.39
N PHE A 4 -1.71 13.24 0.31
CA PHE A 4 -1.87 12.77 -1.06
C PHE A 4 -0.49 12.64 -1.68
N VAL A 5 0.09 11.45 -1.58
CA VAL A 5 1.38 11.15 -2.21
C VAL A 5 1.08 10.62 -3.61
N GLY A 6 1.77 11.14 -4.62
CA GLY A 6 1.53 10.71 -6.00
C GLY A 6 1.78 9.22 -6.17
N GLU A 7 2.94 8.75 -5.71
CA GLU A 7 3.36 7.36 -5.83
C GLU A 7 4.41 7.04 -4.75
N VAL A 8 4.39 5.81 -4.24
CA VAL A 8 5.43 5.25 -3.38
C VAL A 8 6.21 4.20 -4.17
N ARG A 9 7.54 4.34 -4.20
CA ARG A 9 8.48 3.60 -5.03
C ARG A 9 9.61 2.93 -4.26
N GLY A 10 9.86 3.30 -3.01
CA GLY A 10 11.02 2.79 -2.28
C GLY A 10 11.00 3.00 -0.77
N SER A 11 12.14 3.39 -0.20
CA SER A 11 12.38 3.44 1.24
C SER A 11 11.47 4.41 1.99
N GLU A 12 10.82 5.35 1.30
CA GLU A 12 9.81 6.25 1.84
C GLU A 12 8.51 5.54 2.26
N ALA A 13 8.30 4.29 1.83
CA ALA A 13 7.10 3.50 2.12
C ALA A 13 6.83 3.40 3.64
N PHE A 14 7.87 3.15 4.45
CA PHE A 14 7.68 3.03 5.90
C PHE A 14 7.28 4.36 6.53
N SER A 15 7.95 5.45 6.15
CA SER A 15 7.64 6.80 6.62
C SER A 15 6.20 7.20 6.25
N PHE A 16 5.77 6.89 5.03
CA PHE A 16 4.40 7.11 4.58
C PHE A 16 3.41 6.31 5.43
N LEU A 17 3.61 5.00 5.59
CA LEU A 17 2.74 4.12 6.40
C LEU A 17 2.63 4.60 7.84
N ARG A 18 3.73 5.07 8.45
CA ARG A 18 3.73 5.64 9.80
C ARG A 18 2.91 6.92 9.85
N ALA A 19 3.14 7.85 8.92
CA ALA A 19 2.46 9.14 8.89
C ALA A 19 0.93 9.01 8.77
N ILE A 20 0.45 8.10 7.93
CA ILE A 20 -0.99 7.90 7.71
C ILE A 20 -1.65 7.12 8.85
N ASN A 21 -0.90 6.28 9.56
CA ASN A 21 -1.39 5.55 10.73
C ASN A 21 -1.52 6.45 11.97
N THR A 22 -0.67 7.48 12.15
CA THR A 22 -0.60 8.25 13.42
C THR A 22 -1.22 9.64 13.37
N GLY A 23 -1.67 10.14 12.22
CA GLY A 23 -2.21 11.51 12.15
C GLY A 23 -2.95 11.92 10.87
N HIS A 24 -2.96 11.07 9.84
CA HIS A 24 -3.53 11.42 8.54
C HIS A 24 -4.48 10.33 7.99
N PRO A 25 -5.58 10.00 8.69
CA PRO A 25 -6.57 9.07 8.17
C PRO A 25 -7.22 9.61 6.88
N GLY A 26 -7.51 8.71 5.94
CA GLY A 26 -8.07 9.08 4.62
C GLY A 26 -7.03 9.60 3.62
N SER A 27 -5.74 9.41 3.90
CA SER A 27 -4.65 9.60 2.95
C SER A 27 -4.69 8.56 1.82
N MET A 28 -4.09 8.89 0.68
CA MET A 28 -3.99 7.98 -0.46
C MET A 28 -2.65 8.11 -1.19
N THR A 29 -2.28 7.02 -1.85
CA THR A 29 -1.12 6.96 -2.74
C THR A 29 -1.36 5.97 -3.87
N THR A 30 -0.42 5.91 -4.81
CA THR A 30 -0.39 4.86 -5.83
C THR A 30 0.87 4.00 -5.69
N VAL A 31 0.77 2.75 -6.12
CA VAL A 31 1.87 1.79 -6.19
C VAL A 31 1.66 0.91 -7.42
N HIS A 32 2.75 0.47 -8.03
CA HIS A 32 2.70 -0.50 -9.12
C HIS A 32 2.52 -1.91 -8.56
N ALA A 33 1.40 -2.55 -8.92
CA ALA A 33 1.15 -3.96 -8.64
C ALA A 33 0.13 -4.54 -9.62
N ASP A 34 0.28 -5.83 -9.94
CA ASP A 34 -0.62 -6.54 -10.86
C ASP A 34 -1.92 -6.99 -10.19
N THR A 35 -1.93 -7.06 -8.85
CA THR A 35 -3.09 -7.45 -8.05
C THR A 35 -3.15 -6.63 -6.75
N PRO A 36 -4.33 -6.52 -6.12
CA PRO A 36 -4.44 -5.86 -4.82
C PRO A 36 -3.58 -6.48 -3.73
N LEU A 37 -3.46 -7.82 -3.70
CA LEU A 37 -2.59 -8.50 -2.76
C LEU A 37 -1.11 -8.20 -3.08
N GLY A 38 -0.76 -8.16 -4.36
CA GLY A 38 0.56 -7.75 -4.82
C GLY A 38 0.95 -6.34 -4.39
N ALA A 39 -0.01 -5.43 -4.21
CA ALA A 39 0.27 -4.10 -3.68
C ALA A 39 0.82 -4.14 -2.24
N TYR A 40 0.28 -5.02 -1.40
CA TYR A 40 0.80 -5.24 -0.04
C TYR A 40 2.19 -5.87 -0.05
N GLU A 41 2.42 -6.81 -0.97
CA GLU A 41 3.73 -7.43 -1.18
C GLU A 41 4.80 -6.41 -1.58
N GLN A 42 4.48 -5.53 -2.53
CA GLN A 42 5.37 -4.46 -2.99
C GLN A 42 5.70 -3.48 -1.87
N LEU A 43 4.70 -3.02 -1.12
CA LEU A 43 4.92 -2.13 0.03
C LEU A 43 5.78 -2.80 1.10
N ALA A 44 5.55 -4.08 1.40
CA ALA A 44 6.38 -4.82 2.36
C ALA A 44 7.83 -4.94 1.86
N MET A 45 8.05 -5.22 0.57
CA MET A 45 9.38 -5.27 -0.02
C MET A 45 10.10 -3.91 0.05
N MET A 46 9.39 -2.81 -0.25
CA MET A 46 9.93 -1.45 -0.15
C MET A 46 10.39 -1.11 1.28
N VAL A 47 9.59 -1.47 2.29
CA VAL A 47 9.96 -1.32 3.71
C VAL A 47 11.16 -2.19 4.07
N MET A 48 11.20 -3.44 3.59
CA MET A 48 12.33 -4.33 3.85
C MET A 48 13.64 -3.83 3.25
N GLN A 49 13.59 -3.21 2.06
CA GLN A 49 14.74 -2.62 1.38
C GLN A 49 15.28 -1.36 2.08
N SER A 50 14.48 -0.69 2.92
CA SER A 50 14.92 0.48 3.68
C SER A 50 15.80 0.14 4.90
N GLY A 51 16.21 -1.12 5.05
CA GLY A 51 17.03 -1.59 6.18
C GLY A 51 16.23 -2.02 7.42
N LEU A 52 14.90 -1.94 7.38
CA LEU A 52 14.01 -2.40 8.47
C LEU A 52 13.70 -3.90 8.41
N SER A 53 14.20 -4.61 7.40
CA SER A 53 14.00 -6.05 7.19
C SER A 53 14.46 -6.93 8.35
N ALA A 54 15.47 -6.51 9.10
CA ALA A 54 15.95 -7.25 10.28
C ALA A 54 15.03 -7.11 11.50
N ALA A 55 14.17 -6.08 11.53
CA ALA A 55 13.33 -5.78 12.69
C ALA A 55 11.95 -6.44 12.64
N TYR A 56 11.45 -6.79 11.45
CA TYR A 56 10.10 -7.31 11.27
C TYR A 56 10.04 -8.42 10.21
N PRO A 57 9.48 -9.60 10.55
CA PRO A 57 9.09 -10.60 9.56
C PRO A 57 8.17 -10.01 8.49
N LYS A 58 8.32 -10.45 7.23
CA LYS A 58 7.50 -9.97 6.10
C LYS A 58 5.99 -10.13 6.35
N ALA A 59 5.57 -11.24 6.97
CA ALA A 59 4.17 -11.50 7.29
C ALA A 59 3.59 -10.46 8.27
N ASP A 60 4.39 -10.00 9.23
CA ASP A 60 4.00 -8.97 10.20
C ASP A 60 3.88 -7.61 9.51
N LEU A 61 4.80 -7.30 8.58
CA LEU A 61 4.69 -6.09 7.75
C LEU A 61 3.42 -6.10 6.90
N ILE A 62 3.10 -7.21 6.23
CA ILE A 62 1.86 -7.32 5.44
C ILE A 62 0.63 -7.13 6.32
N SER A 63 0.62 -7.74 7.52
CA SER A 63 -0.48 -7.59 8.48
C SER A 63 -0.63 -6.15 8.94
N TYR A 64 0.48 -5.48 9.25
CA TYR A 64 0.52 -4.05 9.57
C TYR A 64 -0.01 -3.20 8.40
N ILE A 65 0.50 -3.40 7.19
CA ILE A 65 0.09 -2.62 6.00
C ILE A 65 -1.41 -2.79 5.75
N ARG A 66 -1.96 -4.01 5.83
CA ARG A 66 -3.41 -4.26 5.70
C ARG A 66 -4.24 -3.55 6.77
N SER A 67 -3.68 -3.39 7.96
CA SER A 67 -4.34 -2.61 9.02
C SER A 67 -4.35 -1.12 8.69
N VAL A 68 -3.28 -0.59 8.10
CA VAL A 68 -3.15 0.84 7.76
C VAL A 68 -3.87 1.20 6.47
N ILE A 69 -3.84 0.30 5.48
CA ILE A 69 -4.41 0.46 4.13
C ILE A 69 -5.54 -0.58 3.98
N PRO A 70 -6.77 -0.25 4.42
CA PRO A 70 -7.87 -1.20 4.39
C PRO A 70 -8.50 -1.36 3.00
N ILE A 71 -8.23 -0.46 2.06
CA ILE A 71 -8.84 -0.43 0.73
C ILE A 71 -7.74 -0.32 -0.33
N VAL A 72 -7.80 -1.19 -1.33
CA VAL A 72 -6.98 -1.10 -2.54
C VAL A 72 -7.89 -1.07 -3.76
N ILE A 73 -7.72 -0.05 -4.60
CA ILE A 73 -8.45 0.10 -5.86
C ILE A 73 -7.50 -0.28 -6.98
N GLN A 74 -7.73 -1.45 -7.61
CA GLN A 74 -6.93 -1.89 -8.74
C GLN A 74 -7.41 -1.20 -10.01
N LEU A 75 -6.47 -0.61 -10.73
CA LEU A 75 -6.71 -0.08 -12.07
C LEU A 75 -6.10 -1.04 -13.09
N ARG A 76 -6.84 -1.33 -14.16
CA ARG A 76 -6.33 -2.07 -15.34
C ARG A 76 -6.65 -1.32 -16.62
N ARG A 77 -5.88 -1.62 -17.67
CA ARG A 77 -6.18 -1.20 -19.04
C ARG A 77 -6.69 -2.42 -19.81
N ASP A 78 -7.88 -2.29 -20.36
CA ASP A 78 -8.51 -3.31 -21.20
C ASP A 78 -9.09 -2.64 -22.45
N GLY A 79 -8.84 -3.21 -23.63
CA GLY A 79 -9.27 -2.64 -24.91
C GLY A 79 -8.88 -1.17 -25.11
N GLY A 80 -7.72 -0.75 -24.60
CA GLY A 80 -7.24 0.64 -24.66
C GLY A 80 -7.87 1.60 -23.65
N ARG A 81 -8.86 1.19 -22.85
CA ARG A 81 -9.50 2.00 -21.80
C ARG A 81 -8.94 1.66 -20.44
N ARG A 82 -8.71 2.67 -19.59
CA ARG A 82 -8.30 2.50 -18.19
C ARG A 82 -9.53 2.57 -17.29
N GLY A 83 -9.68 1.61 -16.38
CA GLY A 83 -10.79 1.57 -15.44
C GLY A 83 -10.47 0.83 -14.14
N VAL A 84 -11.37 0.93 -13.17
CA VAL A 84 -11.31 0.14 -11.93
C VAL A 84 -11.68 -1.29 -12.28
N SER A 85 -10.77 -2.23 -12.00
CA SER A 85 -11.01 -3.65 -12.23
C SER A 85 -11.37 -4.41 -10.96
N GLU A 86 -10.98 -3.89 -9.79
CA GLU A 86 -11.25 -4.52 -8.50
C GLU A 86 -11.18 -3.47 -7.39
N ILE A 87 -12.02 -3.63 -6.37
CA ILE A 87 -11.92 -2.90 -5.10
C ILE A 87 -11.79 -3.94 -4.00
N PHE A 88 -10.60 -4.04 -3.44
CA PHE A 88 -10.29 -4.99 -2.38
C PHE A 88 -10.43 -4.33 -1.01
N PHE A 89 -11.09 -5.01 -0.08
CA PHE A 89 -11.26 -4.60 1.32
C PHE A 89 -10.52 -5.58 2.21
N ALA A 90 -9.49 -5.11 2.93
CA ALA A 90 -8.67 -5.94 3.82
C ALA A 90 -9.36 -6.30 5.12
N ARG A 91 -10.35 -5.51 5.52
CA ARG A 91 -11.22 -5.76 6.67
C ARG A 91 -12.58 -6.17 6.12
N GLY A 92 -13.20 -7.20 6.71
CA GLY A 92 -14.56 -7.61 6.35
C GLY A 92 -15.53 -6.42 6.46
N LYS A 93 -16.60 -6.46 5.65
CA LYS A 93 -17.70 -5.49 5.78
C LYS A 93 -18.39 -5.64 7.13
#